data_AF-A0AAD7R708-F1
#
_entry.id   AF-A0AAD7R708-F1
#
_cell.length_a   1.000
_cell.length_b   1.000
_cell.length_c   1.000
_cell.angle_alpha   90.00
_cell.angle_beta   90.00
_cell.angle_gamma   90.00
#
_symmetry.space_group_name_H-M   'P 1'
#
loop_
_entity.id
_entity.type
_entity.pdbx_description
1 polymer ?
#
loop_
_entity_poly.entity_id
_entity_poly.type
_entity_poly.pdbx_seq_one_letter_code
_entity_poly.pdbx_strand_id
1 'polypeptide(L)'
;MGKNKTIKPNESLERKNKKEQHLSKKKLKRDGKPRQEEHLQQIPFRLREIMKSQERMKIGARKMKMMKKKAMAPKPNAEVSRATADIPVPHFRRGGKESEKAYLRRMGRETQHVLFLTKNQLDRKPELEQEEQEQPADKRKSEKKKEFDKVRLKRLLKKKTDRREKEQEKELFIDTVQFGEVAMAPPCLTTRPRKAPIKPEGSMKGLLLNSLLGHAPVSTKPSMARRRIMEEERERAVQAYRHLKKLKQQQRESQGARLGRLQNPQ
;
A
#
# COMPACT_ATOMS: atom_id res chain seq x y z
N MET A 1 -71.26 -19.52 -45.42
CA MET A 1 -72.00 -18.58 -46.30
C MET A 1 -71.70 -17.18 -45.81
N GLY A 2 -71.24 -16.19 -46.55
CA GLY A 2 -70.85 -16.00 -47.93
C GLY A 2 -70.22 -14.60 -47.99
N LYS A 3 -69.35 -14.40 -48.97
CA LYS A 3 -68.49 -13.23 -49.21
C LYS A 3 -69.27 -11.92 -49.23
N ASN A 4 -68.59 -10.79 -48.96
CA ASN A 4 -68.78 -9.44 -49.51
C ASN A 4 -67.85 -8.48 -48.73
N LYS A 5 -67.26 -7.40 -49.21
CA LYS A 5 -67.12 -6.72 -50.50
C LYS A 5 -65.97 -5.72 -50.29
N THR A 6 -65.20 -5.47 -51.33
CA THR A 6 -64.13 -4.47 -51.39
C THR A 6 -64.69 -3.05 -51.36
N ILE A 7 -64.07 -2.15 -50.59
CA ILE A 7 -64.12 -0.70 -50.82
C ILE A 7 -62.68 -0.18 -50.79
N LYS A 8 -62.22 0.32 -51.94
CA LYS A 8 -61.18 1.34 -52.14
C LYS A 8 -61.88 2.41 -53.00
N PRO A 9 -61.61 3.72 -52.89
CA PRO A 9 -60.27 4.32 -53.05
C PRO A 9 -60.10 5.56 -52.13
N ASN A 10 -59.14 6.48 -52.17
CA ASN A 10 -58.18 6.94 -53.15
C ASN A 10 -57.09 7.77 -52.42
N GLU A 11 -55.90 7.85 -53.05
CA GLU A 11 -54.98 9.01 -53.11
C GLU A 11 -54.48 9.68 -51.81
N SER A 12 -53.19 10.03 -51.63
CA SER A 12 -52.01 9.98 -52.48
C SER A 12 -50.78 10.41 -51.66
N LEU A 13 -49.58 10.00 -52.12
CA LEU A 13 -48.25 10.61 -51.91
C LEU A 13 -47.78 10.81 -50.44
N GLU A 14 -46.73 10.19 -49.94
CA GLU A 14 -45.38 10.24 -50.51
C GLU A 14 -44.52 9.02 -50.15
N ARG A 15 -43.63 8.72 -51.09
CA ARG A 15 -42.54 7.76 -51.03
C ARG A 15 -41.54 8.14 -49.92
N LYS A 16 -41.35 7.31 -48.90
CA LYS A 16 -40.06 7.26 -48.18
C LYS A 16 -39.56 5.84 -47.99
N ASN A 17 -38.30 5.71 -48.41
CA ASN A 17 -37.54 4.49 -48.61
C ASN A 17 -37.31 3.70 -47.32
N LYS A 18 -37.21 2.39 -47.51
CA LYS A 18 -36.62 1.40 -46.62
C LYS A 18 -35.29 1.89 -46.01
N LYS A 19 -35.10 1.66 -44.71
CA LYS A 19 -33.96 0.90 -44.18
C LYS A 19 -34.09 0.67 -42.67
N GLU A 20 -34.09 -0.62 -42.35
CA GLU A 20 -33.96 -1.31 -41.08
C GLU A 20 -33.21 -0.52 -40.00
N GLN A 21 -33.94 -0.14 -38.95
CA GLN A 21 -33.34 0.22 -37.67
C GLN A 21 -33.06 -1.08 -36.90
N HIS A 22 -31.86 -1.63 -37.08
CA HIS A 22 -31.30 -2.49 -36.05
C HIS A 22 -31.10 -1.63 -34.80
N LEU A 23 -31.98 -1.82 -33.81
CA LEU A 23 -31.81 -1.33 -32.44
C LEU A 23 -30.52 -1.93 -31.89
N SER A 24 -29.41 -1.23 -32.09
CA SER A 24 -28.15 -1.54 -31.43
C SER A 24 -28.40 -1.46 -29.93
N LYS A 25 -28.37 -2.62 -29.27
CA LYS A 25 -28.23 -2.70 -27.81
C LYS A 25 -26.95 -1.94 -27.48
N LYS A 26 -27.07 -0.66 -27.12
CA LYS A 26 -26.00 0.12 -26.49
C LYS A 26 -25.64 -0.64 -25.23
N LYS A 27 -24.64 -1.50 -25.31
CA LYS A 27 -23.97 -2.04 -24.13
C LYS A 27 -23.38 -0.81 -23.45
N LEU A 28 -24.07 -0.32 -22.42
CA LEU A 28 -23.45 0.50 -21.40
C LEU A 28 -22.21 -0.29 -21.00
N LYS A 29 -21.03 0.22 -21.37
CA LYS A 29 -19.77 -0.25 -20.79
C LYS A 29 -19.81 0.21 -19.35
N ARG A 30 -20.57 -0.51 -18.52
CA ARG A 30 -20.35 -0.52 -17.09
C ARG A 30 -18.96 -1.10 -16.99
N ASP A 31 -18.00 -0.28 -16.54
CA ASP A 31 -16.68 -0.76 -16.19
C ASP A 31 -16.89 -1.83 -15.10
N GLY A 32 -17.10 -3.08 -15.52
CA GLY A 32 -17.45 -4.21 -14.67
C GLY A 32 -16.25 -4.71 -13.87
N LYS A 33 -15.17 -3.94 -13.82
CA LYS A 33 -14.05 -4.19 -12.92
C LYS A 33 -14.42 -3.54 -11.60
N PRO A 34 -14.72 -4.31 -10.54
CA PRO A 34 -14.90 -3.74 -9.21
C PRO A 34 -13.67 -2.88 -8.90
N ARG A 35 -13.89 -1.73 -8.25
CA ARG A 35 -12.78 -0.88 -7.84
C ARG A 35 -11.83 -1.76 -7.03
N GLN A 36 -10.54 -1.74 -7.36
CA GLN A 36 -9.54 -2.61 -6.71
C GLN A 36 -9.58 -2.51 -5.19
N GLU A 37 -10.02 -1.36 -4.67
CA GLU A 37 -10.19 -1.05 -3.25
C GLU A 37 -11.37 -1.79 -2.59
N GLU A 38 -12.45 -2.10 -3.32
CA GLU A 38 -13.62 -2.81 -2.80
C GLU A 38 -13.33 -4.30 -2.61
N HIS A 39 -12.66 -4.92 -3.59
CA HIS A 39 -12.27 -6.34 -3.49
C HIS A 39 -11.30 -6.59 -2.33
N LEU A 40 -10.40 -5.64 -2.05
CA LEU A 40 -9.49 -5.75 -0.91
C LEU A 40 -10.22 -5.74 0.43
N GLN A 41 -11.40 -5.10 0.54
CA GLN A 41 -12.18 -5.02 1.78
C GLN A 41 -12.81 -6.36 2.18
N GLN A 42 -13.15 -7.22 1.21
CA GLN A 42 -13.68 -8.56 1.47
C GLN A 42 -12.60 -9.56 1.91
N ILE A 43 -11.33 -9.31 1.58
CA ILE A 43 -10.21 -10.19 1.98
C ILE A 43 -9.89 -9.98 3.47
N PRO A 44 -9.69 -11.07 4.25
CA PRO A 44 -9.28 -10.98 5.66
C PRO A 44 -8.05 -10.09 5.85
N PHE A 45 -8.04 -9.31 6.93
CA PHE A 45 -7.04 -8.27 7.18
C PHE A 45 -5.61 -8.84 7.16
N ARG A 46 -5.39 -10.01 7.77
CA ARG A 46 -4.07 -10.66 7.80
C ARG A 46 -3.59 -11.04 6.40
N LEU A 47 -4.46 -11.58 5.56
CA LEU A 47 -4.11 -11.94 4.18
C LEU A 47 -3.86 -10.69 3.33
N ARG A 48 -4.68 -9.65 3.50
CA ARG A 48 -4.50 -8.34 2.85
C ARG A 48 -3.14 -7.73 3.18
N GLU A 49 -2.68 -7.83 4.43
CA GLU A 49 -1.37 -7.33 4.87
C GLU A 49 -0.21 -8.13 4.26
N ILE A 50 -0.33 -9.47 4.18
CA ILE A 50 0.64 -10.35 3.53
C ILE A 50 0.78 -10.03 2.04
N MET A 51 -0.34 -9.92 1.32
CA MET A 51 -0.34 -9.56 -0.11
C MET A 51 0.33 -8.21 -0.34
N LYS A 52 -0.01 -7.18 0.47
CA LYS A 52 0.65 -5.86 0.41
C LYS A 52 2.15 -5.93 0.69
N SER A 53 2.60 -6.83 1.59
CA SER A 53 4.03 -7.04 1.87
C SER A 53 4.74 -7.67 0.67
N GLN A 54 4.14 -8.73 0.11
CA GLN A 54 4.67 -9.41 -1.08
C GLN A 54 4.77 -8.47 -2.28
N GLU A 55 3.77 -7.62 -2.52
CA GLU A 55 3.83 -6.59 -3.55
C GLU A 55 4.99 -5.62 -3.34
N ARG A 56 5.21 -5.15 -2.10
CA ARG A 56 6.36 -4.29 -1.77
C ARG A 56 7.68 -4.99 -2.02
N MET A 57 7.78 -6.28 -1.69
CA MET A 57 8.98 -7.09 -1.95
C MET A 57 9.19 -7.29 -3.45
N LYS A 58 8.12 -7.57 -4.22
CA LYS A 58 8.15 -7.77 -5.67
C LYS A 58 8.59 -6.52 -6.42
N ILE A 59 8.14 -5.34 -6.00
CA ILE A 59 8.53 -4.08 -6.63
C ILE A 59 9.96 -3.70 -6.24
N GLY A 60 10.41 -4.09 -5.04
CA GLY A 60 11.75 -3.83 -4.54
C GLY A 60 11.95 -2.39 -4.04
N ALA A 61 12.85 -2.22 -3.06
CA ALA A 61 13.02 -0.95 -2.34
C ALA A 61 13.39 0.24 -3.26
N ARG A 62 14.18 0.00 -4.31
CA ARG A 62 14.60 1.05 -5.26
C ARG A 62 13.43 1.58 -6.08
N LYS A 63 12.61 0.69 -6.69
CA LYS A 63 11.45 1.11 -7.48
C LYS A 63 10.36 1.74 -6.61
N MET A 64 10.18 1.26 -5.37
CA MET A 64 9.27 1.89 -4.41
C MET A 64 9.67 3.33 -4.05
N LYS A 65 10.96 3.59 -3.82
CA LYS A 65 11.47 4.96 -3.60
C LYS A 65 11.23 5.84 -4.83
N MET A 66 11.46 5.33 -6.04
CA MET A 66 11.19 6.06 -7.29
C MET A 66 9.70 6.37 -7.48
N MET A 67 8.81 5.41 -7.26
CA MET A 67 7.36 5.62 -7.36
C MET A 67 6.85 6.62 -6.32
N LYS A 68 7.34 6.55 -5.08
CA LYS A 68 7.00 7.52 -4.03
C LYS A 68 7.51 8.93 -4.36
N LYS A 69 8.71 9.05 -4.92
CA LYS A 69 9.25 10.33 -5.42
C LYS A 69 8.42 10.87 -6.60
N LYS A 70 8.02 10.02 -7.55
CA LYS A 70 7.15 10.42 -8.67
C LYS A 70 5.73 10.81 -8.22
N ALA A 71 5.19 10.17 -7.19
CA ALA A 71 3.88 10.51 -6.64
C ALA A 71 3.88 11.78 -5.78
N MET A 72 5.03 12.11 -5.16
CA MET A 72 5.23 13.36 -4.40
C MET A 72 5.78 14.50 -5.25
N ALA A 73 6.28 14.23 -6.45
CA ALA A 73 6.67 15.27 -7.38
C ALA A 73 5.40 16.00 -7.82
N PRO A 74 5.39 17.35 -7.83
CA PRO A 74 4.32 18.09 -8.46
C PRO A 74 4.25 17.59 -9.91
N LYS A 75 3.08 17.06 -10.31
CA LYS A 75 2.84 16.76 -11.72
C LYS A 75 3.02 18.10 -12.45
N PRO A 76 3.91 18.22 -13.43
CA PRO A 76 3.88 19.40 -14.28
C PRO A 76 2.50 19.36 -14.95
N ASN A 77 1.65 20.33 -14.62
CA ASN A 77 0.45 20.58 -15.40
C ASN A 77 0.95 20.95 -16.79
N ALA A 78 1.01 19.95 -17.68
CA ALA A 78 1.55 20.09 -19.03
C ALA A 78 0.72 21.05 -19.91
N GLU A 79 -0.44 21.49 -19.41
CA GLU A 79 -1.24 22.55 -20.01
C GLU A 79 -0.81 23.95 -19.56
N VAL A 80 -0.46 24.13 -18.27
CA VAL A 80 -0.06 25.44 -17.75
C VAL A 80 1.39 25.76 -18.14
N SER A 81 2.28 24.77 -18.12
CA SER A 81 3.70 24.97 -18.47
C SER A 81 3.95 25.21 -19.96
N ARG A 82 2.98 24.91 -20.83
CA ARG A 82 3.08 25.24 -22.27
C ARG A 82 2.55 26.64 -22.57
N ALA A 83 1.65 27.17 -21.75
CA ALA A 83 1.12 28.52 -21.89
C ALA A 83 2.03 29.59 -21.25
N THR A 84 2.85 29.21 -20.27
CA THR A 84 3.72 30.13 -19.52
C THR A 84 5.22 30.00 -19.85
N ALA A 85 5.59 29.18 -20.83
CA ALA A 85 6.98 29.14 -21.30
C ALA A 85 7.25 30.36 -22.19
N ASP A 86 8.31 31.10 -21.87
CA ASP A 86 8.76 32.25 -22.67
C ASP A 86 8.98 31.85 -24.13
N ILE A 87 8.55 32.71 -25.06
CA ILE A 87 8.78 32.45 -26.49
C ILE A 87 10.28 32.53 -26.73
N PRO A 88 10.90 31.48 -27.29
CA PRO A 88 12.32 31.49 -27.57
C PRO A 88 12.62 32.57 -28.61
N VAL A 89 13.56 33.47 -28.30
CA VAL A 89 14.00 34.54 -29.22
C VAL A 89 14.97 33.95 -30.24
N PRO A 90 14.62 33.89 -31.54
CA PRO A 90 15.51 33.35 -32.56
C PRO A 90 16.73 34.25 -32.77
N HIS A 91 17.89 33.64 -32.97
CA HIS A 91 19.12 34.36 -33.30
C HIS A 91 19.32 34.44 -34.81
N PHE A 92 19.09 35.62 -35.38
CA PHE A 92 19.24 35.86 -36.81
C PHE A 92 20.70 36.16 -37.18
N ARG A 93 21.47 35.10 -37.41
CA ARG A 93 22.81 35.16 -38.02
C ARG A 93 22.82 34.29 -39.27
N ARG A 94 23.39 34.80 -40.38
CA ARG A 94 23.54 34.06 -41.63
C ARG A 94 24.59 32.96 -41.44
N GLY A 95 24.25 31.72 -41.79
CA GLY A 95 25.20 30.62 -41.76
C GLY A 95 26.27 30.75 -42.85
N GLY A 96 27.49 30.27 -42.62
CA GLY A 96 28.59 30.36 -43.61
C GLY A 96 28.32 29.63 -44.94
N LYS A 97 27.40 28.65 -44.94
CA LYS A 97 26.95 27.90 -46.13
C LYS A 97 25.55 28.32 -46.63
N GLU A 98 24.94 29.34 -46.01
CA GLU A 98 23.60 29.80 -46.33
C GLU A 98 23.67 30.96 -47.33
N SER A 99 22.94 30.86 -48.44
CA SER A 99 22.79 31.98 -49.36
C SER A 99 21.94 33.09 -48.74
N GLU A 100 22.16 34.34 -49.16
CA GLU A 100 21.42 35.49 -48.63
C GLU A 100 19.90 35.33 -48.77
N LYS A 101 19.44 34.83 -49.92
CA LYS A 101 18.02 34.56 -50.16
C LYS A 101 17.47 33.47 -49.24
N ALA A 102 18.25 32.45 -48.91
CA ALA A 102 17.84 31.41 -47.96
C ALA A 102 17.72 31.96 -46.53
N TYR A 103 18.68 32.81 -46.13
CA TYR A 103 18.66 33.50 -44.83
C TYR A 103 17.42 34.38 -44.67
N LEU A 104 17.10 35.23 -45.65
CA LEU A 104 15.92 36.09 -45.61
C LEU A 104 14.62 35.28 -45.51
N ARG A 105 14.54 34.12 -46.17
CA ARG A 105 13.38 33.22 -46.07
C ARG A 105 13.28 32.57 -44.69
N ARG A 106 14.40 32.13 -44.10
CA ARG A 106 14.43 31.56 -42.75
C ARG A 106 14.03 32.61 -41.71
N MET A 107 14.64 33.78 -41.80
CA MET A 107 14.32 34.93 -40.97
C MET A 107 12.83 35.28 -41.05
N GLY A 108 12.28 35.41 -42.27
CA GLY A 108 10.85 35.70 -42.45
C GLY A 108 9.91 34.67 -41.82
N ARG A 109 10.23 33.38 -41.96
CA ARG A 109 9.42 32.29 -41.36
C ARG A 109 9.48 32.29 -39.84
N GLU A 110 10.67 32.43 -39.26
CA GLU A 110 10.87 32.45 -37.82
C GLU A 110 10.21 33.69 -37.19
N THR A 111 10.31 34.86 -37.82
CA THR A 111 9.62 36.08 -37.36
C THR A 111 8.11 35.93 -37.39
N GLN A 112 7.54 35.35 -38.47
CA GLN A 112 6.10 35.05 -38.54
C GLN A 112 5.67 34.05 -37.45
N HIS A 113 6.51 33.05 -37.17
CA HIS A 113 6.22 32.06 -36.15
C HIS A 113 6.24 32.64 -34.73
N VAL A 114 7.24 33.45 -34.39
CA VAL A 114 7.28 34.17 -33.11
C VAL A 114 6.07 35.09 -32.97
N LEU A 115 5.74 35.85 -34.01
CA LEU A 115 4.56 36.72 -34.02
C LEU A 115 3.25 35.94 -33.84
N PHE A 116 3.17 34.72 -34.36
CA PHE A 116 2.02 33.84 -34.12
C PHE A 116 1.99 33.36 -32.67
N LEU A 117 3.13 32.98 -32.09
CA LEU A 117 3.20 32.55 -30.70
C LEU A 117 2.84 33.70 -29.74
N THR A 118 3.34 34.92 -29.99
CA THR A 118 3.05 36.10 -29.13
C THR A 118 1.57 36.43 -29.10
N LYS A 119 0.90 36.41 -30.25
CA LYS A 119 -0.55 36.68 -30.36
C LYS A 119 -1.42 35.67 -29.60
N ASN A 120 -0.90 34.48 -29.36
CA ASN A 120 -1.60 33.41 -28.64
C ASN A 120 -1.21 33.33 -27.16
N GLN A 121 -0.30 34.19 -26.68
CA GLN A 121 -0.01 34.29 -25.25
C GLN A 121 -1.07 35.11 -24.54
N LEU A 122 -1.39 34.69 -23.30
CA LEU A 122 -2.23 35.48 -22.40
C LEU A 122 -1.44 36.71 -21.94
N ASP A 123 -2.13 37.84 -21.76
CA ASP A 123 -1.52 39.07 -21.24
C ASP A 123 -0.78 38.77 -19.93
N ARG A 124 0.53 38.95 -19.98
CA ARG A 124 1.38 38.70 -18.82
C ARG A 124 1.18 39.86 -17.84
N LYS A 125 0.70 39.55 -16.64
CA LYS A 125 0.58 40.47 -15.51
C LYS A 125 1.67 40.15 -14.49
N PRO A 126 2.94 40.53 -14.75
CA PRO A 126 4.05 40.21 -13.86
C PRO A 126 3.89 40.81 -12.45
N GLU A 127 3.07 41.87 -12.31
CA GLU A 127 2.78 42.51 -11.02
C GLU A 127 1.97 41.61 -10.06
N LEU A 128 1.08 40.74 -10.57
CA LEU A 128 0.31 39.79 -9.74
C LEU A 128 1.17 38.60 -9.26
N GLU A 129 2.12 38.15 -10.08
CA GLU A 129 3.06 37.10 -9.68
C GLU A 129 4.09 37.61 -8.67
N GLN A 130 4.42 38.91 -8.68
CA GLN A 130 5.21 39.55 -7.64
C GLN A 130 4.47 39.57 -6.29
N GLU A 131 3.17 39.88 -6.24
CA GLU A 131 2.36 39.77 -5.01
C GLU A 131 2.28 38.32 -4.47
N GLU A 132 2.29 37.30 -5.33
CA GLU A 132 2.35 35.89 -4.90
C GLU A 132 3.75 35.46 -4.43
N GLN A 133 4.82 36.04 -5.00
CA GLN A 133 6.20 35.81 -4.58
C GLN A 133 6.57 36.59 -3.30
N GLU A 134 5.96 37.76 -3.09
CA GLU A 134 6.04 38.59 -1.89
C GLU A 134 5.11 38.11 -0.77
N GLN A 135 4.41 36.99 -0.94
CA GLN A 135 3.85 36.28 0.20
C GLN A 135 4.98 36.00 1.19
N PRO A 136 4.87 36.48 2.45
CA PRO A 136 5.99 36.49 3.37
C PRO A 136 6.52 35.07 3.52
N ALA A 137 7.84 34.91 3.39
CA ALA A 137 8.55 33.62 3.43
C ALA A 137 8.19 32.76 4.68
N ASP A 138 7.59 33.38 5.69
CA ASP A 138 7.06 32.75 6.91
C ASP A 138 5.83 31.85 6.67
N LYS A 139 4.98 32.16 5.66
CA LYS A 139 3.81 31.33 5.32
C LYS A 139 4.23 29.96 4.81
N ARG A 140 5.28 29.88 3.98
CA ARG A 140 5.79 28.62 3.41
C ARG A 140 6.26 27.60 4.46
N LYS A 141 6.89 28.07 5.54
CA LYS A 141 7.32 27.20 6.66
C LYS A 141 6.13 26.73 7.49
N SER A 142 5.16 27.62 7.75
CA SER A 142 3.96 27.30 8.53
C SER A 142 3.01 26.35 7.79
N GLU A 143 2.87 26.48 6.48
CA GLU A 143 2.06 25.59 5.63
C GLU A 143 2.64 24.18 5.59
N LYS A 144 3.95 24.05 5.38
CA LYS A 144 4.64 22.76 5.41
C LYS A 144 4.46 22.06 6.76
N LYS A 145 4.46 22.82 7.85
CA LYS A 145 4.19 22.28 9.20
C LYS A 145 2.73 21.80 9.33
N LYS A 146 1.76 22.58 8.87
CA LYS A 146 0.34 22.19 8.84
C LYS A 146 0.12 20.92 8.01
N GLU A 147 0.75 20.81 6.84
CA GLU A 147 0.71 19.59 6.03
C GLU A 147 1.30 18.39 6.74
N PHE A 148 2.45 18.56 7.39
CA PHE A 148 3.09 17.52 8.18
C PHE A 148 2.16 17.03 9.30
N ASP A 149 1.51 17.95 10.01
CA ASP A 149 0.58 17.61 11.08
C ASP A 149 -0.68 16.92 10.56
N LYS A 150 -1.22 17.34 9.40
CA LYS A 150 -2.31 16.64 8.69
C LYS A 150 -1.91 15.22 8.30
N VAL A 151 -0.71 15.02 7.74
CA VAL A 151 -0.19 13.69 7.36
C VAL A 151 0.00 12.82 8.61
N ARG A 152 0.53 13.38 9.70
CA ARG A 152 0.68 12.69 10.98
C ARG A 152 -0.67 12.24 11.53
N LEU A 153 -1.68 13.11 11.50
CA LEU A 153 -3.04 12.80 11.95
C LEU A 153 -3.67 11.69 11.11
N LYS A 154 -3.59 11.78 9.77
CA LYS A 154 -4.07 10.73 8.86
C LYS A 154 -3.41 9.38 9.14
N ARG A 155 -2.10 9.36 9.44
CA ARG A 155 -1.38 8.13 9.81
C ARG A 155 -1.86 7.55 11.14
N LEU A 156 -2.16 8.39 12.13
CA LEU A 156 -2.70 7.96 13.42
C LEU A 156 -4.10 7.36 13.27
N LEU A 157 -4.99 8.03 12.52
CA LEU A 157 -6.34 7.53 12.23
C LEU A 157 -6.29 6.16 11.54
N LYS A 158 -5.46 6.05 10.49
CA LYS A 158 -5.26 4.77 9.79
C LYS A 158 -4.73 3.66 10.70
N LYS A 159 -3.78 3.99 11.60
CA LYS A 159 -3.27 3.00 12.57
C LYS A 159 -4.35 2.53 13.54
N LYS A 160 -5.30 3.40 13.92
CA LYS A 160 -6.43 3.02 14.78
C LYS A 160 -7.41 2.11 14.03
N THR A 161 -7.76 2.44 12.78
CA THR A 161 -8.66 1.59 11.97
C THR A 161 -8.03 0.22 11.71
N ASP A 162 -6.75 0.18 11.32
CA ASP A 162 -6.02 -1.07 11.07
C ASP A 162 -5.95 -1.96 12.34
N ARG A 163 -5.82 -1.36 13.53
CA ARG A 163 -5.84 -2.09 14.81
C ARG A 163 -7.21 -2.68 15.10
N ARG A 164 -8.28 -1.90 14.90
CA ARG A 164 -9.66 -2.34 15.10
C ARG A 164 -10.01 -3.49 14.17
N GLU A 165 -9.68 -3.38 12.88
CA GLU A 165 -9.90 -4.46 11.90
C GLU A 165 -9.16 -5.75 12.30
N LYS A 166 -7.92 -5.61 12.80
CA LYS A 166 -7.14 -6.76 13.28
C LYS A 166 -7.72 -7.42 14.52
N GLU A 167 -8.25 -6.64 15.47
CA GLU A 167 -8.91 -7.16 16.67
C GLU A 167 -10.21 -7.88 16.30
N GLN A 168 -11.03 -7.28 15.45
CA GLN A 168 -12.24 -7.90 14.92
C GLN A 168 -11.95 -9.22 14.19
N GLU A 169 -10.92 -9.24 13.34
CA GLU A 169 -10.51 -10.47 12.66
C GLU A 169 -10.09 -11.55 13.67
N LYS A 170 -9.32 -11.19 14.70
CA LYS A 170 -8.93 -12.15 15.74
C LYS A 170 -10.14 -12.72 16.48
N GLU A 171 -11.10 -11.87 16.85
CA GLU A 171 -12.33 -12.31 17.51
C GLU A 171 -13.10 -13.31 16.66
N LEU A 172 -13.18 -13.11 15.34
CA LEU A 172 -13.81 -14.06 14.41
C LEU A 172 -13.10 -15.42 14.33
N PHE A 173 -11.81 -15.50 14.65
CA PHE A 173 -11.02 -16.73 14.63
C PHE A 173 -10.79 -17.34 16.03
N ILE A 174 -11.42 -16.79 17.07
CA ILE A 174 -11.44 -17.41 18.40
C ILE A 174 -12.65 -18.33 18.46
N ASP A 175 -12.39 -19.64 18.43
CA ASP A 175 -13.43 -20.65 18.63
C ASP A 175 -13.54 -20.95 20.13
N THR A 176 -14.63 -20.54 20.75
CA THR A 176 -14.86 -20.78 22.19
C THR A 176 -15.41 -22.20 22.38
N VAL A 177 -14.50 -23.16 22.53
CA VAL A 177 -14.85 -24.56 22.84
C VAL A 177 -14.99 -24.72 24.35
N GLN A 178 -16.08 -25.34 24.81
CA GLN A 178 -16.30 -25.62 26.22
C GLN A 178 -15.30 -26.66 26.72
N PHE A 179 -14.80 -26.48 27.94
CA PHE A 179 -13.87 -27.42 28.57
C PHE A 179 -14.54 -28.80 28.71
N GLY A 180 -14.02 -29.82 28.01
CA GLY A 180 -14.55 -31.19 28.00
C GLY A 180 -14.95 -31.72 26.61
N GLU A 181 -15.14 -30.86 25.62
CA GLU A 181 -15.44 -31.27 24.22
C GLU A 181 -14.18 -31.37 23.34
N VAL A 182 -13.01 -31.04 23.91
CA VAL A 182 -11.72 -31.18 23.24
C VAL A 182 -11.34 -32.66 23.20
N ALA A 183 -11.60 -33.31 22.06
CA ALA A 183 -10.96 -34.57 21.72
C ALA A 183 -9.44 -34.34 21.61
N MET A 184 -8.72 -34.61 22.71
CA MET A 184 -7.26 -34.42 22.83
C MET A 184 -6.46 -35.26 21.82
N ALA A 185 -7.08 -36.28 21.25
CA ALA A 185 -6.57 -37.08 20.16
C ALA A 185 -7.70 -37.32 19.15
N PRO A 186 -7.39 -37.41 17.83
CA PRO A 186 -8.39 -37.87 16.87
C PRO A 186 -8.93 -39.24 17.32
N PRO A 187 -10.22 -39.55 17.09
CA PRO A 187 -10.77 -40.85 17.44
C PRO A 187 -9.98 -41.95 16.74
N CYS A 188 -9.27 -42.74 17.53
CA CYS A 188 -8.52 -43.89 17.03
C CYS A 188 -9.53 -45.01 16.73
N LEU A 189 -9.56 -45.50 15.49
CA LEU A 189 -10.28 -46.73 15.16
C LEU A 189 -9.66 -47.89 15.96
N THR A 190 -10.33 -48.28 17.06
CA THR A 190 -9.93 -49.41 17.91
C THR A 190 -10.29 -50.77 17.31
N THR A 191 -10.94 -50.77 16.15
CA THR A 191 -11.33 -51.99 15.44
C THR A 191 -10.11 -52.68 14.85
N ARG A 192 -9.76 -53.86 15.38
CA ARG A 192 -8.70 -54.69 14.80
C ARG A 192 -9.13 -55.16 13.41
N PRO A 193 -8.28 -55.03 12.38
CA PRO A 193 -8.55 -55.65 11.09
C PRO A 193 -8.63 -57.17 11.26
N ARG A 194 -9.67 -57.78 10.71
CA ARG A 194 -10.08 -59.18 10.94
C ARG A 194 -8.99 -60.25 10.66
N LYS A 195 -7.87 -59.88 10.04
CA LYS A 195 -6.77 -60.79 9.63
C LYS A 195 -5.41 -60.50 10.27
N ALA A 196 -5.30 -59.66 11.31
CA ALA A 196 -4.01 -59.39 11.94
C ALA A 196 -3.58 -60.52 12.91
N PRO A 197 -2.33 -61.03 12.81
CA PRO A 197 -1.82 -62.04 13.74
C PRO A 197 -1.61 -61.46 15.14
N ILE A 198 -2.09 -62.18 16.16
CA ILE A 198 -1.97 -61.82 17.58
C ILE A 198 -0.54 -62.13 18.01
N LYS A 199 0.29 -61.10 18.22
CA LYS A 199 1.58 -61.24 18.92
C LYS A 199 1.38 -60.85 20.39
N PRO A 200 1.92 -61.63 21.36
CA PRO A 200 1.85 -61.26 22.77
C PRO A 200 2.63 -59.96 22.99
N GLU A 201 2.04 -59.02 23.73
CA GLU A 201 2.71 -57.82 24.21
C GLU A 201 3.99 -58.21 24.97
N GLY A 202 5.12 -57.62 24.62
CA GLY A 202 6.38 -57.88 25.33
C GLY A 202 7.67 -57.71 24.53
N SER A 203 7.60 -57.48 23.21
CA SER A 203 8.80 -57.11 22.45
C SER A 203 8.97 -55.59 22.47
N MET A 204 9.55 -55.07 23.56
CA MET A 204 10.08 -53.70 23.65
C MET A 204 11.29 -53.55 22.74
N LYS A 205 11.10 -53.72 21.43
CA LYS A 205 12.11 -53.35 20.44
C LYS A 205 11.90 -51.86 20.19
N GLY A 206 12.67 -51.05 20.90
CA GLY A 206 12.79 -49.63 20.57
C GLY A 206 13.02 -49.48 19.07
N LEU A 207 12.50 -48.39 18.48
CA LEU A 207 12.68 -48.10 17.06
C LEU A 207 14.15 -48.35 16.68
N LEU A 208 14.39 -49.07 15.58
CA LEU A 208 15.76 -49.41 15.13
C LEU A 208 16.67 -48.17 15.10
N LEU A 209 16.08 -47.03 14.73
CA LEU A 209 16.71 -45.72 14.74
C LEU A 209 17.27 -45.33 16.11
N ASN A 210 16.58 -45.62 17.21
CA ASN A 210 17.04 -45.32 18.58
C ASN A 210 18.28 -46.14 18.95
N SER A 211 18.41 -47.36 18.41
CA SER A 211 19.62 -48.17 18.56
C SER A 211 20.79 -47.64 17.72
N LEU A 212 20.53 -47.16 16.50
CA LEU A 212 21.56 -46.56 15.65
C LEU A 212 22.01 -45.19 16.15
N LEU A 213 21.10 -44.41 16.73
CA LEU A 213 21.36 -43.05 17.19
C LEU A 213 21.82 -43.00 18.65
N GLY A 214 21.92 -44.14 19.34
CA GLY A 214 22.36 -44.23 20.74
C GLY A 214 21.41 -43.61 21.77
N HIS A 215 20.15 -43.38 21.41
CA HIS A 215 19.16 -42.78 22.30
C HIS A 215 18.36 -43.87 23.01
N ALA A 216 18.91 -44.40 24.11
CA ALA A 216 18.13 -45.14 25.08
C ALA A 216 17.06 -44.21 25.71
N PRO A 217 15.92 -44.72 26.23
CA PRO A 217 14.96 -43.90 26.96
C PRO A 217 15.59 -43.45 28.29
N VAL A 218 16.39 -42.38 28.22
CA VAL A 218 17.00 -41.75 29.38
C VAL A 218 15.88 -41.08 30.16
N SER A 219 15.67 -41.57 31.38
CA SER A 219 14.86 -40.91 32.40
C SER A 219 15.10 -39.40 32.37
N THR A 220 14.03 -38.63 32.19
CA THR A 220 14.00 -37.18 31.93
C THR A 220 14.40 -36.31 33.14
N LYS A 221 15.32 -36.79 33.97
CA LYS A 221 15.86 -36.06 35.12
C LYS A 221 17.32 -35.69 34.82
N PRO A 222 17.67 -34.39 34.73
CA PRO A 222 19.05 -33.98 34.51
C PRO A 222 19.94 -34.40 35.69
N SER A 223 21.22 -34.75 35.41
CA SER A 223 22.19 -35.11 36.46
C SER A 223 22.35 -33.99 37.48
N MET A 224 22.70 -34.33 38.74
CA MET A 224 22.91 -33.36 39.81
C MET A 224 23.93 -32.27 39.44
N ALA A 225 24.99 -32.61 38.71
CA ALA A 225 25.96 -31.65 38.20
C ALA A 225 25.33 -30.66 37.22
N ARG A 226 24.52 -31.15 36.28
CA ARG A 226 23.82 -30.31 35.30
C ARG A 226 22.79 -29.39 35.96
N ARG A 227 22.12 -29.88 37.02
CA ARG A 227 21.20 -29.07 37.81
C ARG A 227 21.92 -27.92 38.52
N ARG A 228 23.10 -28.18 39.12
CA ARG A 228 23.94 -27.13 39.75
C ARG A 228 24.36 -26.05 38.75
N ILE A 229 24.77 -26.44 37.55
CA ILE A 229 25.16 -25.49 36.49
C ILE A 229 23.97 -24.60 36.11
N MET A 230 22.79 -25.18 35.89
CA MET A 230 21.58 -24.42 35.54
C MET A 230 21.13 -23.47 36.66
N GLU A 231 21.25 -23.90 37.93
CA GLU A 231 20.91 -23.08 39.09
C GLU A 231 21.88 -21.90 39.26
N GLU A 232 23.18 -22.12 39.06
CA GLU A 232 24.20 -21.07 39.11
C GLU A 232 24.00 -20.02 37.99
N GLU A 233 23.71 -20.45 36.76
CA GLU A 233 23.39 -19.55 35.64
C GLU A 233 22.14 -18.70 35.95
N ARG A 234 21.12 -19.33 36.55
CA ARG A 234 19.90 -18.63 36.98
C ARG A 234 20.21 -17.58 38.04
N GLU A 235 21.05 -17.89 39.01
CA GLU A 235 21.47 -16.94 40.04
C GLU A 235 22.24 -15.76 39.45
N ARG A 236 23.20 -16.00 38.55
CA ARG A 236 23.93 -14.92 37.84
C ARG A 236 22.98 -14.00 37.08
N ALA A 237 22.01 -14.56 36.34
CA ALA A 237 21.04 -13.78 35.58
C ALA A 237 20.16 -12.90 36.50
N VAL A 238 19.72 -13.45 37.64
CA VAL A 238 18.92 -12.70 38.63
C VAL A 238 19.74 -11.58 39.27
N GLN A 239 21.00 -11.83 39.64
CA GLN A 239 21.88 -10.81 40.20
C GLN A 239 22.14 -9.67 39.20
N ALA A 240 22.45 -10.00 37.94
CA ALA A 240 22.63 -9.01 36.87
C ALA A 240 21.37 -8.16 36.67
N TYR A 241 20.18 -8.78 36.67
CA TYR A 241 18.92 -8.07 36.57
C TYR A 241 18.68 -7.13 37.76
N ARG A 242 18.97 -7.57 38.99
CA ARG A 242 18.87 -6.73 40.19
C ARG A 242 19.80 -5.52 40.11
N HIS A 243 21.03 -5.71 39.64
CA HIS A 243 21.99 -4.62 39.48
C HIS A 243 21.52 -3.59 38.44
N LEU A 244 21.07 -4.05 37.27
CA LEU A 244 20.49 -3.17 36.24
C LEU A 244 19.26 -2.41 36.75
N LYS A 245 18.41 -3.06 37.55
CA LYS A 245 17.23 -2.44 38.14
C LYS A 245 17.60 -1.34 39.13
N LYS A 246 18.61 -1.55 39.98
CA LYS A 246 19.15 -0.54 40.91
C LYS A 246 19.71 0.68 40.15
N LEU A 247 20.53 0.47 39.12
CA LEU A 247 21.08 1.56 38.30
C LEU A 247 19.97 2.39 37.65
N LYS A 248 18.94 1.74 37.10
CA LYS A 248 17.80 2.43 36.49
C LYS A 248 16.99 3.25 37.50
N GLN A 249 16.90 2.78 38.75
CA GLN A 249 16.25 3.51 39.83
C GLN A 249 17.05 4.76 40.23
N GLN A 250 18.36 4.63 40.43
CA GLN A 250 19.24 5.77 40.71
C GLN A 250 19.21 6.82 39.58
N GLN A 251 19.18 6.39 38.32
CA GLN A 251 19.02 7.30 37.19
C GLN A 251 17.70 8.07 37.26
N ARG A 252 16.58 7.41 37.59
CA ARG A 252 15.28 8.07 37.77
C ARG A 252 15.29 9.05 38.93
N GLU A 253 15.88 8.69 40.06
CA GLU A 253 16.03 9.57 41.22
C GLU A 253 16.90 10.79 40.89
N SER A 254 18.02 10.60 40.20
CA SER A 254 18.88 11.71 39.75
C SER A 254 18.19 12.62 38.72
N GLN A 255 17.39 12.06 37.82
CA GLN A 255 16.58 12.83 36.87
C GLN A 255 15.46 13.58 37.58
N GLY A 256 14.79 12.96 38.55
CA GLY A 256 13.79 13.61 39.40
C GLY A 256 14.39 14.76 40.21
N ALA A 257 15.55 14.56 40.83
CA ALA A 257 16.27 15.59 41.57
C ALA A 257 16.73 16.76 40.66
N ARG A 258 17.20 16.47 39.45
CA ARG A 258 17.54 17.50 38.45
C ARG A 258 16.31 18.30 38.01
N LEU A 259 15.19 17.63 37.76
CA LEU A 259 13.93 18.30 37.41
C LEU A 259 13.39 19.15 38.57
N GLY A 260 13.53 18.69 39.81
CA GLY A 260 13.18 19.47 41.00
C GLY A 260 14.02 20.74 41.15
N ARG A 261 15.34 20.68 40.88
CA ARG A 261 16.21 21.87 40.88
C ARG A 261 15.90 22.86 39.75
N LEU A 262 15.37 22.39 38.63
CA LEU A 262 14.92 23.26 37.53
C LEU A 262 13.57 23.93 37.81
N GLN A 263 12.72 23.31 38.64
CA GLN A 263 11.44 23.89 39.03
C GLN A 263 11.57 24.96 40.13
N ASN A 264 12.58 24.83 41.00
CA ASN A 264 12.90 25.82 42.04
C ASN A 264 14.37 26.26 41.93
N PRO A 265 14.71 27.17 41.00
CA PRO A 265 16.02 27.80 41.01
C PRO A 265 16.11 28.76 42.20
N GLN A 266 17.14 28.60 43.04
CA GLN A 266 17.56 29.65 43.97
C GLN A 266 18.21 30.80 43.22
#